data_AF-A0A536GHH4-F1
#
_entry.id   AF-A0A536GHH4-F1
#
_cell.length_a   1.000
_cell.length_b   1.000
_cell.length_c   1.000
_cell.angle_alpha   90.00
_cell.angle_beta   90.00
_cell.angle_gamma   90.00
#
_symmetry.space_group_name_H-M   'P 1'
#
loop_
_entity.id
_entity.type
_entity.pdbx_description
1 polymer ?
#
loop_
_entity_poly.entity_id
_entity_poly.type
_entity_poly.pdbx_seq_one_letter_code
_entity_poly.pdbx_strand_id
1 'polypeptide(L)'
;MAEAEIQLLRIEAGTYVEERLDIDAMNAEFLAALRDQPWAVCWAQMHSARAQMLSVWNRLPSEADAADWWVRKSGADHLDEHLPRLREWVAEFRG
;
A
#
# COMPACT_ATOMS: atom_id res chain seq x y z
N MET A 1 -0.48 0.18 0.60
CA MET A 1 0.74 0.29 1.43
C MET A 1 0.52 -0.08 2.89
N ALA A 2 -0.42 0.55 3.61
CA ALA A 2 -0.66 0.21 5.02
C ALA A 2 -1.03 -1.27 5.23
N GLU A 3 -1.86 -1.83 4.35
CA GLU A 3 -2.22 -3.26 4.43
C GLU A 3 -1.01 -4.18 4.24
N ALA A 4 -0.05 -3.83 3.37
CA ALA A 4 1.14 -4.66 3.17
C ALA A 4 1.98 -4.77 4.44
N GLU A 5 2.17 -3.70 5.21
CA GLU A 5 2.88 -3.79 6.49
C GLU A 5 2.23 -4.82 7.42
N ILE A 6 0.90 -4.77 7.57
CA ILE A 6 0.14 -5.69 8.42
C ILE A 6 0.35 -7.14 7.95
N GLN A 7 0.28 -7.38 6.65
CA GLN A 7 0.46 -8.71 6.08
C GLN A 7 1.89 -9.22 6.25
N LEU A 8 2.89 -8.36 6.08
CA LEU A 8 4.30 -8.70 6.34
C LEU A 8 4.54 -9.01 7.83
N LEU A 9 3.90 -8.29 8.75
CA LEU A 9 3.97 -8.60 10.20
C LEU A 9 3.33 -9.95 10.53
N ARG A 10 2.25 -10.32 9.85
CA ARG A 10 1.64 -11.67 9.98
C ARG A 10 2.56 -12.76 9.43
N ILE A 11 3.26 -12.48 8.33
CA ILE A 11 4.27 -13.41 7.78
C ILE A 11 5.41 -13.57 8.78
N GLU A 12 5.94 -12.47 9.33
CA GLU A 12 6.99 -12.47 10.36
C GLU A 12 6.57 -13.28 11.60
N ALA A 13 5.31 -13.15 12.02
CA ALA A 13 4.76 -13.86 13.17
C ALA A 13 4.35 -15.31 12.88
N GLY A 14 4.42 -15.78 11.62
CA GLY A 14 3.94 -17.11 11.22
C GLY A 14 2.42 -17.28 11.31
N THR A 15 1.66 -16.17 11.31
CA THR A 15 0.19 -16.15 11.41
C THR A 15 -0.49 -15.74 10.11
N TYR A 16 0.28 -15.53 9.04
CA TYR A 16 -0.24 -15.21 7.72
C TYR A 16 -1.12 -16.34 7.17
N VAL A 17 -2.29 -15.95 6.68
CA VAL A 17 -3.20 -16.80 5.91
C VAL A 17 -3.48 -16.07 4.61
N GLU A 18 -3.35 -16.80 3.50
CA GLU A 18 -3.72 -16.26 2.20
C GLU A 18 -5.24 -16.12 2.11
N GLU A 19 -5.71 -14.88 2.16
CA GLU A 19 -7.13 -14.55 2.07
C GLU A 19 -7.38 -13.64 0.86
N ARG A 20 -8.52 -13.85 0.21
CA ARG A 20 -8.98 -12.94 -0.84
C ARG A 20 -9.53 -11.68 -0.19
N LEU A 21 -8.75 -10.59 -0.22
CA LEU A 21 -9.22 -9.29 0.22
C LEU A 21 -10.15 -8.65 -0.82
N ASP A 22 -11.20 -8.01 -0.34
CA ASP A 22 -12.00 -7.08 -1.14
C ASP A 22 -11.26 -5.74 -1.20
N ILE A 23 -10.43 -5.59 -2.24
CA ILE A 23 -9.59 -4.42 -2.44
C ILE A 23 -10.43 -3.15 -2.68
N ASP A 24 -11.59 -3.29 -3.32
CA ASP A 24 -12.45 -2.15 -3.62
C ASP A 24 -13.13 -1.62 -2.36
N ALA A 25 -13.65 -2.52 -1.52
CA ALA A 25 -14.19 -2.14 -0.21
C ALA A 25 -13.13 -1.48 0.66
N MET A 26 -11.93 -2.06 0.74
CA MET A 26 -10.82 -1.52 1.52
C MET A 26 -10.37 -0.13 1.01
N ASN A 27 -10.29 0.06 -0.32
CA ASN A 27 -9.98 1.36 -0.91
C ASN A 27 -11.08 2.40 -0.61
N ALA A 28 -12.35 2.00 -0.62
CA ALA A 28 -13.46 2.88 -0.26
C ALA A 28 -13.39 3.33 1.21
N GLU A 29 -13.02 2.43 2.11
CA GLU A 29 -12.78 2.74 3.53
C GLU A 29 -11.61 3.71 3.71
N PHE A 30 -10.47 3.48 3.05
CA PHE A 30 -9.35 4.42 3.10
C PHE A 30 -9.71 5.79 2.53
N LEU A 31 -10.44 5.84 1.41
CA LEU A 31 -10.91 7.10 0.85
C LEU A 31 -11.83 7.83 1.83
N ALA A 32 -12.78 7.13 2.46
CA ALA A 32 -13.67 7.72 3.46
C ALA A 32 -12.88 8.28 4.66
N ALA A 33 -11.88 7.56 5.15
CA ALA A 33 -11.07 7.97 6.30
C ALA A 33 -10.17 9.17 5.99
N LEU A 34 -9.65 9.27 4.77
CA LEU A 34 -8.64 10.27 4.38
C LEU A 34 -9.21 11.48 3.64
N ARG A 35 -10.49 11.43 3.21
CA ARG A 35 -11.13 12.47 2.38
C ARG A 35 -10.97 13.88 2.94
N ASP A 36 -11.16 14.04 4.24
CA ASP A 36 -11.18 15.35 4.91
C ASP A 36 -9.86 15.66 5.64
N GLN A 37 -8.83 14.83 5.45
CA GLN A 37 -7.53 15.05 6.07
C GLN A 37 -6.70 16.07 5.29
N PRO A 38 -5.89 16.91 5.97
CA PRO A 38 -4.95 17.79 5.29
C PRO A 38 -3.98 16.99 4.41
N TRP A 39 -3.65 17.52 3.24
CA TRP A 39 -2.69 16.90 2.32
C TRP A 39 -1.38 16.45 3.01
N ALA A 40 -0.84 17.31 3.90
CA ALA A 40 0.38 17.01 4.64
C ALA A 40 0.26 15.76 5.54
N VAL A 41 -0.93 15.50 6.09
CA VAL A 41 -1.21 14.31 6.88
C VAL A 41 -1.24 13.07 5.99
N CYS A 42 -1.99 13.10 4.89
CA CYS A 42 -2.03 12.00 3.92
C CYS A 42 -0.64 11.68 3.38
N TRP A 43 0.15 12.70 3.06
CA TRP A 43 1.52 12.57 2.58
C TRP A 43 2.44 11.92 3.62
N ALA A 44 2.40 12.39 4.87
CA ALA A 44 3.19 11.82 5.96
C ALA A 44 2.81 10.35 6.22
N GLN A 45 1.51 10.02 6.23
CA GLN A 45 1.03 8.66 6.42
C GLN A 45 1.49 7.73 5.29
N MET A 46 1.40 8.16 4.03
CA MET A 46 1.89 7.42 2.88
C MET A 46 3.38 7.06 3.03
N HIS A 47 4.21 8.03 3.40
CA HIS A 47 5.64 7.82 3.59
C HIS A 47 5.96 6.94 4.80
N SER A 48 5.24 7.11 5.91
CA SER A 48 5.38 6.27 7.10
C SER A 48 5.08 4.81 6.78
N ALA A 49 3.91 4.54 6.18
CA ALA A 49 3.49 3.19 5.80
C ALA A 49 4.50 2.54 4.84
N ARG A 50 5.05 3.33 3.90
CA ARG A 50 6.09 2.84 3.00
C ARG A 50 7.37 2.45 3.74
N ALA A 51 7.83 3.29 4.65
CA ALA A 51 9.05 3.04 5.43
C ALA A 51 8.88 1.83 6.34
N GLN A 52 7.72 1.68 6.97
CA GLN A 52 7.41 0.54 7.81
C GLN A 52 7.35 -0.76 7.01
N MET A 53 6.63 -0.80 5.89
CA MET A 53 6.59 -1.96 4.98
C MET A 53 8.00 -2.41 4.58
N LEU A 54 8.87 -1.49 4.15
CA LEU A 54 10.25 -1.80 3.79
C LEU A 54 11.07 -2.31 4.99
N SER A 55 10.85 -1.74 6.17
CA SER A 55 11.51 -2.16 7.41
C SER A 55 11.15 -3.61 7.78
N VAL A 56 9.87 -3.99 7.66
CA VAL A 56 9.44 -5.37 7.90
C VAL A 56 9.98 -6.30 6.83
N TRP A 57 9.88 -5.94 5.56
CA TRP A 57 10.38 -6.76 4.45
C TRP A 57 11.87 -7.10 4.60
N ASN A 58 12.70 -6.13 5.02
CA ASN A 58 14.13 -6.35 5.21
C ASN A 58 14.48 -7.32 6.36
N ARG A 59 13.52 -7.68 7.23
CA ARG A 59 13.72 -8.69 8.29
C ARG A 59 13.24 -10.08 7.89
N LEU A 60 12.46 -10.19 6.83
CA LEU A 60 11.91 -11.46 6.37
C LEU A 60 12.96 -12.28 5.60
N PRO A 61 12.90 -13.62 5.65
CA PRO A 61 13.68 -14.48 4.77
C PRO A 61 13.37 -14.19 3.30
N SER A 62 14.38 -14.23 2.44
CA SER A 62 14.27 -13.94 1.00
C SER A 62 13.40 -14.93 0.20
N GLU A 63 12.94 -16.01 0.82
CA GLU A 63 12.17 -17.09 0.18
C GLU A 63 10.65 -16.97 0.44
N ALA A 64 10.21 -15.88 1.08
CA ALA A 64 8.80 -15.66 1.39
C ALA A 64 8.04 -15.10 0.17
N ASP A 65 7.59 -15.97 -0.74
CA ASP A 65 6.83 -15.59 -1.95
C ASP A 65 5.65 -14.63 -1.67
N ALA A 66 4.93 -14.86 -0.57
CA ALA A 66 3.83 -13.98 -0.15
C ALA A 66 4.32 -12.57 0.20
N ALA A 67 5.49 -12.44 0.83
CA ALA A 67 6.06 -11.14 1.18
C ALA A 67 6.44 -10.34 -0.07
N ASP A 68 7.10 -11.00 -1.03
CA ASP A 68 7.45 -10.39 -2.31
C ASP A 68 6.22 -9.96 -3.10
N TRP A 69 5.15 -10.76 -3.08
CA TRP A 69 3.88 -10.38 -3.66
C TRP A 69 3.30 -9.13 -3.00
N TRP A 70 3.22 -9.06 -1.66
CA TRP A 70 2.68 -7.90 -0.94
C TRP A 70 3.48 -6.63 -1.20
N VAL A 71 4.80 -6.73 -1.23
CA VAL A 71 5.69 -5.59 -1.48
C VAL A 71 5.52 -5.05 -2.90
N ARG A 72 5.43 -5.93 -3.91
CA ARG A 72 5.16 -5.50 -5.29
C ARG A 72 3.76 -4.93 -5.43
N LYS A 73 2.74 -5.65 -4.95
CA LYS A 73 1.33 -5.26 -5.07
C LYS A 73 1.01 -3.94 -4.37
N SER A 74 1.67 -3.62 -3.27
CA SER A 74 1.52 -2.31 -2.59
C SER A 74 2.55 -1.27 -3.02
N GLY A 75 3.52 -1.64 -3.84
CA GLY A 75 4.64 -0.81 -4.27
C GLY A 75 4.61 -0.55 -5.77
N ALA A 76 5.56 -1.16 -6.49
CA ALA A 76 5.78 -0.90 -7.92
C ALA A 76 4.52 -1.15 -8.75
N ASP A 77 3.88 -2.32 -8.60
CA ASP A 77 2.71 -2.71 -9.39
C ASP A 77 1.55 -1.72 -9.18
N HIS A 78 1.35 -1.25 -7.94
CA HIS A 78 0.31 -0.26 -7.62
C HIS A 78 0.59 1.10 -8.25
N LEU A 79 1.84 1.55 -8.21
CA LEU A 79 2.23 2.82 -8.80
C LEU A 79 2.10 2.76 -10.32
N ASP A 80 2.50 1.66 -10.95
CA ASP A 80 2.36 1.47 -12.40
C ASP A 80 0.88 1.44 -12.82
N GLU A 81 0.00 0.85 -12.00
CA GLU A 81 -1.45 0.81 -12.23
C GLU A 81 -2.09 2.22 -12.16
N HIS A 82 -1.69 3.06 -11.19
CA HIS A 82 -2.39 4.32 -10.93
C HIS A 82 -1.72 5.58 -11.50
N LEU A 83 -0.42 5.55 -11.79
CA LEU A 83 0.31 6.70 -12.31
C LEU A 83 -0.26 7.26 -13.63
N PRO A 84 -0.74 6.44 -14.59
CA PRO A 84 -1.39 6.96 -15.79
C PRO A 84 -2.62 7.81 -15.47
N ARG A 85 -3.56 7.28 -14.66
CA ARG A 85 -4.77 8.01 -14.26
C ARG A 85 -4.44 9.28 -13.47
N LEU A 86 -3.44 9.25 -12.60
CA LEU A 86 -2.98 10.43 -11.87
C LEU A 86 -2.46 11.52 -12.81
N ARG A 87 -1.72 11.15 -13.86
CA ARG A 87 -1.22 12.11 -14.86
C ARG A 87 -2.36 12.76 -15.64
N GLU A 88 -3.36 11.98 -16.04
CA GLU A 88 -4.57 12.50 -16.68
C GLU A 88 -5.29 13.50 -15.78
N TRP A 89 -5.51 13.12 -14.52
CA TRP A 89 -6.18 13.98 -13.54
C TRP A 89 -5.44 15.30 -13.32
N VAL A 90 -4.10 15.25 -13.19
CA VAL A 90 -3.28 16.47 -13.08
C VAL A 90 -3.38 17.35 -14.33
N ALA A 91 -3.48 16.75 -15.53
CA ALA A 91 -3.64 17.51 -16.76
C ALA A 91 -5.00 18.23 -16.82
N GLU A 92 -6.08 17.61 -16.30
CA GLU A 92 -7.42 18.22 -16.21
C GLU A 92 -7.40 19.55 -15.42
N PHE A 93 -6.50 19.73 -14.45
CA PHE A 93 -6.35 21.01 -13.71
C PHE A 93 -5.44 22.03 -14.38
N ARG A 94 -4.65 21.62 -15.37
CA ARG A 94 -3.66 22.48 -16.03
C ARG A 94 -4.18 23.15 -17.29
N GLY A 95 -5.26 22.62 -17.88
CA GLY A 95 -5.82 23.11 -19.14
C GLY A 95 -5.10 22.54 -20.36
#